data_AF-A0A4R5EIS9-F1
#
_entry.id   AF-A0A4R5EIS9-F1
#
_cell.length_a   1.000
_cell.length_b   1.000
_cell.length_c   1.000
_cell.angle_alpha   90.00
_cell.angle_beta   90.00
_cell.angle_gamma   90.00
#
_symmetry.space_group_name_H-M   'P 1'
#
loop_
_entity.id
_entity.type
_entity.pdbx_description
1 polymer ?
#
loop_
_entity_poly.entity_id
_entity_poly.type
_entity_poly.pdbx_seq_one_letter_code
_entity_poly.pdbx_strand_id
1 'polypeptide(L)'
;MAAAAYPAEPADLFVHLYDSLADDVFQGWTATHWYAEEGVRREANEIAETVLEHGVLDPAETARIIAARGDLGAFTILLGLDTALAHASPYAPYHDAPALSGVLVNYLTEGRMNGPGTTGALLPRCAFPGRPRGARAKAEFFGVHRVPQAQWERIDHTVLPAVNDPHFSRDEPVTVGCAPVLETFDDVDIRFEERDGLTVYRLRPMDSSGIRSRIKAIVRRLDESGAQLAVMPEASLSDALLEHWKEVAFDSAGRDRDRRPLRFLLLGSGPLGRDDPPPNRAVLLDRWTGQELLVQDKLSGFTLDAGQMRLWRLPDAPAAGTAVEYARRGTRIRVLDSSLGRLAVLICEDLGRSTGWERELEACGVSHLLVPIFSKPILEHRWEDQGSERQVMTLGSWVTVSNSLAIGAAIPDDDLPGPRYTCLVSGPQRLDRDAYVTERQFGVARTGGELGRLPTSELPRVFPGAAYDVWHPHWRDPAQVTRP
;
A
#
# COMPACT_ATOMS: atom_id res chain seq x y z
N MET A 1 -13.31 -3.62 -43.55
CA MET A 1 -14.27 -3.37 -42.45
C MET A 1 -13.74 -2.17 -41.69
N ALA A 2 -14.55 -1.14 -41.48
CA ALA A 2 -14.16 -0.04 -40.60
C ALA A 2 -14.03 -0.58 -39.16
N ALA A 3 -13.03 -0.15 -38.41
CA ALA A 3 -12.95 -0.46 -36.99
C ALA A 3 -14.17 0.15 -36.29
N ALA A 4 -14.79 -0.59 -35.36
CA ALA A 4 -15.86 -0.05 -34.54
C ALA A 4 -15.36 1.19 -33.77
N ALA A 5 -16.23 2.18 -33.59
CA ALA A 5 -15.87 3.43 -32.92
C ALA A 5 -15.53 3.22 -31.44
N TYR A 6 -16.09 2.18 -30.81
CA TYR A 6 -15.90 1.82 -29.42
C TYR A 6 -15.49 0.34 -29.29
N PRO A 7 -14.65 -0.03 -28.31
CA PRO A 7 -14.39 -1.43 -27.99
C PRO A 7 -15.63 -2.07 -27.32
N ALA A 8 -15.80 -3.38 -27.51
CA ALA A 8 -16.91 -4.14 -26.91
C ALA A 8 -16.60 -4.65 -25.50
N GLU A 9 -15.31 -4.91 -25.22
CA GLU A 9 -14.84 -5.44 -23.94
C GLU A 9 -15.02 -4.40 -22.83
N PRO A 10 -15.61 -4.75 -21.67
CA PRO A 10 -16.07 -3.79 -20.69
C PRO A 10 -14.93 -2.99 -20.04
N ALA A 11 -13.79 -3.63 -19.76
CA ALA A 11 -12.63 -2.94 -19.19
C ALA A 11 -11.97 -1.97 -20.19
N ASP A 12 -11.87 -2.36 -21.48
CA ASP A 12 -11.33 -1.49 -22.53
C ASP A 12 -12.28 -0.33 -22.83
N LEU A 13 -13.59 -0.59 -22.83
CA LEU A 13 -14.62 0.42 -22.99
C LEU A 13 -14.62 1.42 -21.83
N PHE A 14 -14.49 0.94 -20.60
CA PHE A 14 -14.37 1.80 -19.43
C PHE A 14 -13.20 2.75 -19.59
N VAL A 15 -12.01 2.25 -19.94
CA VAL A 15 -10.82 3.11 -20.14
C VAL A 15 -11.05 4.13 -21.25
N HIS A 16 -11.61 3.70 -22.39
CA HIS A 16 -11.87 4.59 -23.52
C HIS A 16 -12.84 5.72 -23.17
N LEU A 17 -13.93 5.40 -22.47
CA LEU A 17 -14.94 6.39 -22.06
C LEU A 17 -14.41 7.28 -20.92
N TYR A 18 -13.67 6.71 -19.97
CA TYR A 18 -13.08 7.46 -18.88
C TYR A 18 -12.07 8.49 -19.40
N ASP A 19 -11.21 8.11 -20.34
CA ASP A 19 -10.18 9.00 -20.89
C ASP A 19 -10.79 10.07 -21.83
N SER A 20 -11.95 9.80 -22.46
CA SER A 20 -12.60 10.74 -23.39
C SER A 20 -13.61 11.70 -22.73
N LEU A 21 -14.23 11.30 -21.62
CA LEU A 21 -15.17 12.14 -20.88
C LEU A 21 -14.43 13.33 -20.24
N ALA A 22 -14.90 14.56 -20.51
CA ALA A 22 -14.21 15.76 -20.06
C ALA A 22 -14.21 15.90 -18.53
N ASP A 23 -13.10 16.43 -17.98
CA ASP A 23 -12.94 16.58 -16.52
C ASP A 23 -13.82 17.69 -15.94
N ASP A 24 -14.30 18.64 -16.76
CA ASP A 24 -15.20 19.72 -16.35
C ASP A 24 -16.56 19.22 -15.83
N VAL A 25 -17.04 18.08 -16.36
CA VAL A 25 -18.21 17.34 -15.86
C VAL A 25 -18.09 17.02 -14.35
N PHE A 26 -16.85 16.81 -13.87
CA PHE A 26 -16.54 16.43 -12.49
C PHE A 26 -16.06 17.60 -11.62
N GLN A 27 -15.68 18.73 -12.22
CA GLN A 27 -15.26 19.93 -11.46
C GLN A 27 -16.43 20.63 -10.76
N GLY A 28 -17.66 20.44 -11.24
CA GLY A 28 -18.89 20.97 -10.67
C GLY A 28 -19.75 19.93 -9.96
N TRP A 29 -21.05 20.25 -9.82
CA TRP A 29 -22.04 19.33 -9.25
C TRP A 29 -22.70 18.42 -10.28
N THR A 30 -22.37 18.56 -11.57
CA THR A 30 -23.02 17.85 -12.68
C THR A 30 -22.98 16.33 -12.51
N ALA A 31 -21.78 15.73 -12.41
CA ALA A 31 -21.65 14.29 -12.17
C ALA A 31 -22.31 13.84 -10.85
N THR A 32 -22.27 14.68 -9.82
CA THR A 32 -22.92 14.38 -8.52
C THR A 32 -24.44 14.33 -8.65
N HIS A 33 -25.04 15.24 -9.42
CA HIS A 33 -26.48 15.22 -9.69
C HIS A 33 -26.87 14.02 -10.53
N TRP A 34 -26.16 13.76 -11.64
CA TRP A 34 -26.40 12.57 -12.46
C TRP A 34 -26.29 11.28 -11.65
N TYR A 35 -25.30 11.20 -10.77
CA TYR A 35 -25.10 10.06 -9.87
C TYR A 35 -26.30 9.85 -8.92
N ALA A 36 -26.93 10.93 -8.45
CA ALA A 36 -28.08 10.84 -7.55
C ALA A 36 -29.40 10.54 -8.29
N GLU A 37 -29.48 10.82 -9.58
CA GLU A 37 -30.68 10.62 -10.39
C GLU A 37 -31.05 9.13 -10.50
N GLU A 38 -32.30 8.81 -10.19
CA GLU A 38 -32.80 7.43 -10.23
C GLU A 38 -32.84 6.87 -11.65
N GLY A 39 -33.18 7.71 -12.64
CA GLY A 39 -33.20 7.31 -14.05
C GLY A 39 -31.83 6.87 -14.56
N VAL A 40 -30.78 7.63 -14.22
CA VAL A 40 -29.39 7.31 -14.56
C VAL A 40 -28.97 5.99 -13.94
N ARG A 41 -29.28 5.76 -12.65
CA ARG A 41 -28.94 4.52 -11.95
C ARG A 41 -29.67 3.31 -12.52
N ARG A 42 -30.95 3.45 -12.88
CA ARG A 42 -31.73 2.36 -13.50
C ARG A 42 -31.12 1.94 -14.85
N GLU A 43 -30.77 2.90 -15.69
CA GLU A 43 -30.15 2.60 -16.98
C GLU A 43 -28.74 2.03 -16.83
N ALA A 44 -27.95 2.53 -15.87
CA ALA A 44 -26.67 1.95 -15.53
C ALA A 44 -26.81 0.47 -15.11
N ASN A 45 -27.87 0.13 -14.35
CA ASN A 45 -28.20 -1.26 -14.02
C ASN A 45 -28.51 -2.11 -15.24
N GLU A 46 -29.35 -1.63 -16.16
CA GLU A 46 -29.69 -2.35 -17.38
C GLU A 46 -28.43 -2.65 -18.22
N ILE A 47 -27.49 -1.69 -18.27
CA ILE A 47 -26.17 -1.86 -18.91
C ILE A 47 -25.34 -2.90 -18.15
N ALA A 48 -25.29 -2.83 -16.83
CA ALA A 48 -24.55 -3.78 -16.00
C ALA A 48 -25.08 -5.20 -16.18
N GLU A 49 -26.40 -5.41 -16.15
CA GLU A 49 -27.06 -6.70 -16.40
C GLU A 49 -26.69 -7.27 -17.78
N THR A 50 -26.75 -6.43 -18.82
CA THR A 50 -26.34 -6.82 -20.19
C THR A 50 -24.89 -7.33 -20.22
N VAL A 51 -23.97 -6.60 -19.56
CA VAL A 51 -22.55 -6.97 -19.51
C VAL A 51 -22.31 -8.20 -18.65
N LEU A 52 -23.05 -8.37 -17.55
CA LEU A 52 -22.97 -9.56 -16.70
C LEU A 52 -23.50 -10.81 -17.42
N GLU A 53 -24.50 -10.67 -18.28
CA GLU A 53 -25.06 -11.77 -19.07
C GLU A 53 -24.16 -12.14 -20.26
N HIS A 54 -23.64 -11.15 -20.99
CA HIS A 54 -22.98 -11.38 -22.28
C HIS A 54 -21.45 -11.17 -22.26
N GLY A 55 -20.91 -10.56 -21.21
CA GLY A 55 -19.48 -10.26 -21.07
C GLY A 55 -19.01 -9.04 -21.87
N VAL A 56 -19.88 -8.45 -22.69
CA VAL A 56 -19.58 -7.33 -23.59
C VAL A 56 -20.75 -6.36 -23.69
N LEU A 57 -20.48 -5.12 -24.08
CA LEU A 57 -21.50 -4.16 -24.49
C LEU A 57 -21.37 -3.88 -25.99
N ASP A 58 -22.47 -3.93 -26.75
CA ASP A 58 -22.45 -3.69 -28.19
C ASP A 58 -21.91 -2.27 -28.50
N PRO A 59 -20.84 -2.14 -29.31
CA PRO A 59 -20.33 -0.84 -29.74
C PRO A 59 -21.36 0.04 -30.43
N ALA A 60 -22.33 -0.54 -31.15
CA ALA A 60 -23.39 0.22 -31.81
C ALA A 60 -24.37 0.81 -30.79
N GLU A 61 -24.68 0.05 -29.73
CA GLU A 61 -25.52 0.51 -28.63
C GLU A 61 -24.82 1.62 -27.82
N THR A 62 -23.53 1.44 -27.54
CA THR A 62 -22.67 2.45 -26.93
C THR A 62 -22.72 3.76 -27.72
N ALA A 63 -22.52 3.68 -29.04
CA ALA A 63 -22.56 4.85 -29.92
C ALA A 63 -23.95 5.52 -29.92
N ARG A 64 -25.03 4.73 -29.91
CA ARG A 64 -26.40 5.23 -29.87
C ARG A 64 -26.69 6.01 -28.58
N ILE A 65 -26.30 5.48 -27.43
CA ILE A 65 -26.50 6.13 -26.12
C ILE A 65 -25.73 7.45 -26.05
N ILE A 66 -24.46 7.46 -26.48
CA ILE A 66 -23.61 8.66 -26.46
C ILE A 66 -24.12 9.70 -27.47
N ALA A 67 -24.51 9.29 -28.68
CA ALA A 67 -25.06 10.22 -29.67
C ALA A 67 -26.36 10.90 -29.18
N ALA A 68 -27.16 10.18 -28.39
CA ALA A 68 -28.42 10.70 -27.86
C ALA A 68 -28.22 11.63 -26.64
N ARG A 69 -27.21 11.39 -25.80
CA ARG A 69 -27.10 12.03 -24.47
C ARG A 69 -25.74 12.67 -24.15
N GLY A 70 -24.78 12.60 -25.08
CA GLY A 70 -23.43 13.13 -24.90
C GLY A 70 -22.75 12.56 -23.65
N ASP A 71 -22.17 13.46 -22.85
CA ASP A 71 -21.43 13.15 -21.62
C ASP A 71 -22.26 12.42 -20.58
N LEU A 72 -23.56 12.72 -20.47
CA LEU A 72 -24.47 11.99 -19.58
C LEU A 72 -24.56 10.51 -20.01
N GLY A 73 -24.67 10.24 -21.31
CA GLY A 73 -24.70 8.87 -21.83
C GLY A 73 -23.41 8.11 -21.55
N ALA A 74 -22.26 8.75 -21.76
CA ALA A 74 -20.96 8.16 -21.43
C ALA A 74 -20.81 7.89 -19.92
N PHE A 75 -21.26 8.83 -19.07
CA PHE A 75 -21.26 8.67 -17.61
C PHE A 75 -22.16 7.50 -17.16
N THR A 76 -23.38 7.38 -17.71
CA THR A 76 -24.29 6.25 -17.42
C THR A 76 -23.65 4.91 -17.79
N ILE A 77 -23.00 4.83 -18.95
CA ILE A 77 -22.29 3.60 -19.37
C ILE A 77 -21.15 3.30 -18.41
N LEU A 78 -20.34 4.29 -18.02
CA LEU A 78 -19.25 4.09 -17.06
C LEU A 78 -19.76 3.55 -15.71
N LEU A 79 -20.89 4.03 -15.21
CA LEU A 79 -21.51 3.49 -13.99
C LEU A 79 -21.96 2.04 -14.17
N GLY A 80 -22.58 1.70 -15.29
CA GLY A 80 -23.00 0.31 -15.56
C GLY A 80 -21.80 -0.64 -15.70
N LEU A 81 -20.75 -0.19 -16.37
CA LEU A 81 -19.48 -0.93 -16.49
C LEU A 81 -18.79 -1.09 -15.13
N ASP A 82 -18.79 -0.07 -14.27
CA ASP A 82 -18.23 -0.16 -12.91
C ASP A 82 -18.93 -1.24 -12.08
N THR A 83 -20.27 -1.24 -12.10
CA THR A 83 -21.09 -2.27 -11.44
C THR A 83 -20.77 -3.66 -11.97
N ALA A 84 -20.68 -3.85 -13.28
CA ALA A 84 -20.33 -5.15 -13.85
C ALA A 84 -18.90 -5.58 -13.49
N LEU A 85 -17.91 -4.69 -13.62
CA LEU A 85 -16.50 -4.95 -13.32
C LEU A 85 -16.25 -5.26 -11.84
N ALA A 86 -17.13 -4.80 -10.92
CA ALA A 86 -17.09 -5.22 -9.54
C ALA A 86 -17.20 -6.76 -9.39
N HIS A 87 -17.93 -7.46 -10.27
CA HIS A 87 -18.01 -8.93 -10.24
C HIS A 87 -16.74 -9.64 -10.74
N ALA A 88 -15.83 -8.91 -11.40
CA ALA A 88 -14.51 -9.38 -11.78
C ALA A 88 -13.41 -8.96 -10.78
N SER A 89 -13.74 -8.19 -9.74
CA SER A 89 -12.78 -7.71 -8.76
C SER A 89 -12.47 -8.79 -7.70
N PRO A 90 -11.19 -9.10 -7.43
CA PRO A 90 -10.81 -10.02 -6.36
C PRO A 90 -11.08 -9.43 -4.96
N TYR A 91 -11.39 -8.13 -4.87
CA TYR A 91 -11.68 -7.41 -3.64
C TYR A 91 -13.19 -7.18 -3.43
N ALA A 92 -14.03 -7.50 -4.41
CA ALA A 92 -15.48 -7.41 -4.28
C ALA A 92 -16.07 -8.66 -3.60
N PRO A 93 -17.22 -8.56 -2.93
CA PRO A 93 -17.89 -9.71 -2.32
C PRO A 93 -18.65 -10.58 -3.34
N TYR A 94 -18.69 -10.15 -4.61
CA TYR A 94 -19.43 -10.81 -5.67
C TYR A 94 -18.49 -11.70 -6.50
N HIS A 95 -18.80 -12.98 -6.53
CA HIS A 95 -18.03 -13.97 -7.28
C HIS A 95 -19.02 -14.87 -8.04
N ASP A 96 -19.72 -14.29 -9.02
CA ASP A 96 -20.68 -15.03 -9.85
C ASP A 96 -20.98 -14.30 -11.17
N ALA A 97 -19.96 -14.14 -12.02
CA ALA A 97 -20.14 -13.61 -13.38
C ALA A 97 -19.23 -14.34 -14.37
N PRO A 98 -19.59 -15.57 -14.81
CA PRO A 98 -18.76 -16.35 -15.72
C PRO A 98 -18.39 -15.61 -17.01
N ALA A 99 -19.28 -14.75 -17.51
CA ALA A 99 -19.05 -13.94 -18.70
C ALA A 99 -17.88 -12.95 -18.56
N LEU A 100 -17.52 -12.55 -17.34
CA LEU A 100 -16.40 -11.67 -17.04
C LEU A 100 -15.12 -12.41 -16.64
N SER A 101 -15.08 -13.75 -16.76
CA SER A 101 -13.89 -14.54 -16.42
C SER A 101 -12.65 -14.09 -17.19
N GLY A 102 -12.79 -13.64 -18.44
CA GLY A 102 -11.67 -13.11 -19.22
C GLY A 102 -11.03 -11.87 -18.60
N VAL A 103 -11.84 -10.97 -18.05
CA VAL A 103 -11.37 -9.76 -17.35
C VAL A 103 -10.59 -10.12 -16.09
N LEU A 104 -11.13 -11.05 -15.28
CA LEU A 104 -10.46 -11.54 -14.07
C LEU A 104 -9.15 -12.26 -14.42
N VAL A 105 -9.15 -13.14 -15.43
CA VAL A 105 -7.94 -13.83 -15.88
C VAL A 105 -6.87 -12.84 -16.33
N ASN A 106 -7.23 -11.84 -17.15
CA ASN A 106 -6.30 -10.78 -17.57
C ASN A 106 -5.69 -10.07 -16.35
N TYR A 107 -6.50 -9.73 -15.35
CA TYR A 107 -5.98 -9.12 -14.14
C TYR A 107 -5.02 -10.03 -13.37
N LEU A 108 -5.36 -11.32 -13.21
CA LEU A 108 -4.53 -12.27 -12.48
C LEU A 108 -3.21 -12.61 -13.20
N THR A 109 -3.17 -12.53 -14.54
CA THR A 109 -1.97 -12.87 -15.33
C THR A 109 -1.14 -11.66 -15.74
N GLU A 110 -1.80 -10.55 -16.09
CA GLU A 110 -1.16 -9.33 -16.62
C GLU A 110 -1.14 -8.17 -15.63
N GLY A 111 -1.76 -8.32 -14.45
CA GLY A 111 -1.87 -7.28 -13.43
C GLY A 111 -2.87 -6.16 -13.73
N ARG A 112 -3.67 -6.28 -14.80
CA ARG A 112 -4.65 -5.26 -15.23
C ARG A 112 -5.90 -5.88 -15.84
N MET A 113 -7.05 -5.24 -15.66
CA MET A 113 -8.34 -5.72 -16.17
C MET A 113 -8.50 -5.52 -17.69
N ASN A 114 -7.96 -4.43 -18.23
CA ASN A 114 -8.08 -4.08 -19.65
C ASN A 114 -7.11 -4.90 -20.52
N GLY A 115 -7.48 -5.06 -21.80
CA GLY A 115 -6.71 -5.84 -22.76
C GLY A 115 -5.42 -5.16 -23.24
N PRO A 116 -4.55 -5.90 -23.94
CA PRO A 116 -3.26 -5.40 -24.42
C PRO A 116 -3.35 -4.27 -25.46
N GLY A 117 -4.51 -4.11 -26.11
CA GLY A 117 -4.76 -3.02 -27.07
C GLY A 117 -5.02 -1.66 -26.42
N THR A 118 -5.19 -1.62 -25.10
CA THR A 118 -5.53 -0.40 -24.35
C THR A 118 -4.36 0.02 -23.47
N THR A 119 -4.02 1.31 -23.53
CA THR A 119 -2.85 1.87 -22.83
C THR A 119 -3.11 2.09 -21.34
N GLY A 120 -2.05 2.01 -20.54
CA GLY A 120 -2.08 2.04 -19.08
C GLY A 120 -2.75 0.80 -18.50
N ALA A 121 -3.37 1.00 -17.33
CA ALA A 121 -4.08 -0.06 -16.62
C ALA A 121 -5.45 0.41 -16.13
N LEU A 122 -6.37 -0.54 -16.02
CA LEU A 122 -7.57 -0.50 -15.21
C LEU A 122 -7.40 -1.51 -14.08
N LEU A 123 -7.46 -1.04 -12.84
CA LEU A 123 -7.23 -1.84 -11.65
C LEU A 123 -8.50 -1.88 -10.79
N PRO A 124 -8.78 -2.98 -10.08
CA PRO A 124 -9.80 -2.96 -9.04
C PRO A 124 -9.37 -2.03 -7.90
N ARG A 125 -10.33 -1.29 -7.32
CA ARG A 125 -10.12 -0.45 -6.14
C ARG A 125 -10.09 -1.29 -4.87
N CYS A 126 -9.12 -0.98 -4.00
CA CYS A 126 -8.98 -1.59 -2.68
C CYS A 126 -8.76 -0.54 -1.56
N ALA A 127 -8.82 0.75 -1.91
CA ALA A 127 -8.76 1.87 -0.98
C ALA A 127 -9.53 3.08 -1.53
N PHE A 128 -10.03 3.89 -0.60
CA PHE A 128 -10.68 5.17 -0.89
C PHE A 128 -9.99 6.28 -0.11
N PRO A 129 -9.96 7.53 -0.56
CA PRO A 129 -9.46 8.63 0.27
C PRO A 129 -10.17 8.69 1.63
N GLY A 130 -9.39 8.83 2.71
CA GLY A 130 -9.90 8.84 4.10
C GLY A 130 -10.81 10.03 4.42
N ARG A 131 -10.79 11.09 3.60
CA ARG A 131 -11.69 12.24 3.71
C ARG A 131 -11.94 12.85 2.32
N PRO A 132 -13.19 13.01 1.85
CA PRO A 132 -13.47 13.70 0.60
C PRO A 132 -13.07 15.18 0.73
N ARG A 133 -12.28 15.67 -0.22
CA ARG A 133 -11.90 17.09 -0.29
C ARG A 133 -12.90 17.84 -1.16
N GLY A 134 -14.02 18.23 -0.58
CA GLY A 134 -15.04 19.00 -1.30
C GLY A 134 -15.83 18.13 -2.28
N ALA A 135 -15.94 18.57 -3.55
CA ALA A 135 -16.61 17.80 -4.59
C ALA A 135 -15.82 16.53 -4.93
N ARG A 136 -16.53 15.47 -5.33
CA ARG A 136 -15.88 14.21 -5.69
C ARG A 136 -15.02 14.39 -6.92
N ALA A 137 -13.79 13.92 -6.87
CA ALA A 137 -12.96 13.81 -8.07
C ALA A 137 -13.50 12.70 -8.98
N LYS A 138 -13.18 12.77 -10.28
CA LYS A 138 -13.63 11.80 -11.30
C LYS A 138 -13.41 10.34 -10.89
N ALA A 139 -12.23 10.02 -10.35
CA ALA A 139 -11.90 8.66 -9.91
C ALA A 139 -12.77 8.19 -8.72
N GLU A 140 -13.30 9.10 -7.91
CA GLU A 140 -14.09 8.78 -6.70
C GLU A 140 -15.54 8.38 -7.02
N PHE A 141 -15.95 8.44 -8.29
CA PHE A 141 -17.24 7.94 -8.78
C PHE A 141 -17.21 6.45 -9.14
N PHE A 142 -16.07 5.77 -9.07
CA PHE A 142 -15.93 4.41 -9.59
C PHE A 142 -15.17 3.47 -8.63
N GLY A 143 -15.59 2.22 -8.60
CA GLY A 143 -14.96 1.06 -7.95
C GLY A 143 -13.73 0.50 -8.65
N VAL A 144 -13.37 1.06 -9.79
CA VAL A 144 -12.11 0.79 -10.49
C VAL A 144 -11.21 2.02 -10.54
N HIS A 145 -9.91 1.79 -10.72
CA HIS A 145 -8.89 2.82 -10.90
C HIS A 145 -8.36 2.81 -12.33
N ARG A 146 -8.53 3.93 -13.01
CA ARG A 146 -7.80 4.22 -14.24
C ARG A 146 -6.38 4.70 -13.90
N VAL A 147 -5.36 3.94 -14.29
CA VAL A 147 -3.94 4.33 -14.21
C VAL A 147 -3.45 4.73 -15.60
N PRO A 148 -3.23 6.02 -15.89
CA PRO A 148 -2.77 6.43 -17.22
C PRO A 148 -1.38 5.87 -17.53
N GLN A 149 -1.09 5.72 -18.84
CA GLN A 149 0.14 5.06 -19.32
C GLN A 149 1.43 5.63 -18.71
N ALA A 150 1.54 6.96 -18.60
CA ALA A 150 2.75 7.60 -18.08
C ALA A 150 3.03 7.24 -16.61
N GLN A 151 1.99 7.05 -15.79
CA GLN A 151 2.13 6.57 -14.42
C GLN A 151 2.39 5.07 -14.39
N TRP A 152 1.69 4.29 -15.22
CA TRP A 152 1.87 2.85 -15.31
C TRP A 152 3.32 2.45 -15.64
N GLU A 153 3.98 3.19 -16.53
CA GLU A 153 5.39 2.98 -16.87
C GLU A 153 6.35 3.17 -15.69
N ARG A 154 5.94 3.87 -14.62
CA ARG A 154 6.74 4.10 -13.41
C ARG A 154 6.47 3.07 -12.32
N ILE A 155 5.60 2.10 -12.58
CA ILE A 155 5.10 1.15 -11.59
C ILE A 155 5.46 -0.26 -12.04
N ASP A 156 6.09 -1.01 -11.14
CA ASP A 156 6.27 -2.46 -11.28
C ASP A 156 5.13 -3.12 -10.48
N HIS A 157 4.03 -3.47 -11.16
CA HIS A 157 2.85 -4.08 -10.54
C HIS A 157 2.88 -5.61 -10.69
N THR A 158 2.49 -6.30 -9.62
CA THR A 158 2.40 -7.76 -9.57
C THR A 158 1.17 -8.20 -8.79
N VAL A 159 0.59 -9.33 -9.17
CA VAL A 159 -0.50 -9.97 -8.45
C VAL A 159 0.02 -11.28 -7.87
N LEU A 160 -0.17 -11.49 -6.57
CA LEU A 160 0.23 -12.72 -5.91
C LEU A 160 -0.65 -13.88 -6.43
N PRO A 161 -0.07 -14.98 -6.92
CA PRO A 161 -0.87 -16.13 -7.35
C PRO A 161 -1.72 -16.67 -6.20
N ALA A 162 -2.98 -17.00 -6.46
CA ALA A 162 -3.92 -17.45 -5.43
C ALA A 162 -3.40 -18.64 -4.60
N VAL A 163 -2.62 -19.53 -5.20
CA VAL A 163 -1.99 -20.68 -4.50
C VAL A 163 -0.97 -20.28 -3.43
N ASN A 164 -0.40 -19.07 -3.55
CA ASN A 164 0.55 -18.49 -2.62
C ASN A 164 -0.11 -17.43 -1.72
N ASP A 165 -1.37 -17.10 -1.96
CA ASP A 165 -2.08 -16.05 -1.23
C ASP A 165 -2.49 -16.54 0.18
N PRO A 166 -2.31 -15.75 1.24
CA PRO A 166 -2.70 -16.12 2.61
C PRO A 166 -4.21 -16.23 2.85
N HIS A 167 -5.03 -15.64 1.97
CA HIS A 167 -6.48 -15.49 2.13
C HIS A 167 -6.88 -14.77 3.42
N PHE A 168 -6.39 -13.54 3.63
CA PHE A 168 -6.86 -12.68 4.70
C PHE A 168 -8.37 -12.40 4.54
N SER A 169 -9.16 -12.78 5.54
CA SER A 169 -10.60 -12.52 5.58
C SER A 169 -10.86 -11.03 5.68
N ARG A 170 -11.73 -10.50 4.83
CA ARG A 170 -12.08 -9.05 4.84
C ARG A 170 -12.81 -8.61 6.10
N ASP A 171 -13.49 -9.55 6.75
CA ASP A 171 -14.30 -9.30 7.94
C ASP A 171 -13.47 -9.31 9.23
N GLU A 172 -12.19 -9.68 9.14
CA GLU A 172 -11.32 -9.84 10.30
C GLU A 172 -10.09 -8.92 10.22
N PRO A 173 -9.71 -8.26 11.33
CA PRO A 173 -8.49 -7.47 11.36
C PRO A 173 -7.25 -8.37 11.31
N VAL A 174 -6.25 -7.94 10.56
CA VAL A 174 -4.93 -8.58 10.45
C VAL A 174 -4.00 -8.01 11.50
N THR A 175 -3.42 -8.87 12.32
CA THR A 175 -2.48 -8.46 13.38
C THR A 175 -1.08 -8.18 12.80
N VAL A 176 -0.48 -7.09 13.27
CA VAL A 176 0.79 -6.56 12.75
C VAL A 176 1.85 -6.54 13.85
N GLY A 177 2.96 -7.24 13.62
CA GLY A 177 4.12 -7.25 14.50
C GLY A 177 5.25 -6.35 13.99
N CYS A 178 5.52 -5.25 14.69
CA CYS A 178 6.74 -4.46 14.50
C CYS A 178 7.82 -4.93 15.48
N ALA A 179 9.06 -5.15 15.06
CA ALA A 179 10.18 -5.38 15.99
C ALA A 179 11.35 -4.42 15.68
N PRO A 180 12.03 -3.82 16.68
CA PRO A 180 13.05 -2.81 16.39
C PRO A 180 14.35 -3.34 15.77
N VAL A 181 14.69 -4.61 15.98
CA VAL A 181 15.92 -5.29 15.51
C VAL A 181 17.23 -4.69 16.02
N LEU A 182 17.49 -3.40 15.80
CA LEU A 182 18.69 -2.66 16.21
C LEU A 182 18.39 -1.92 17.51
N GLU A 183 19.18 -2.17 18.54
CA GLU A 183 18.95 -1.69 19.90
C GLU A 183 19.81 -0.49 20.26
N THR A 184 21.09 -0.53 19.87
CA THR A 184 22.08 0.53 20.15
C THR A 184 22.95 0.77 18.90
N PHE A 185 23.88 1.73 18.97
CA PHE A 185 24.87 1.90 17.91
C PHE A 185 25.84 0.72 17.77
N ASP A 186 25.94 -0.18 18.74
CA ASP A 186 26.75 -1.41 18.59
C ASP A 186 26.15 -2.37 17.55
N ASP A 187 24.87 -2.19 17.21
CA ASP A 187 24.17 -2.95 16.18
C ASP A 187 24.32 -2.32 14.77
N VAL A 188 24.95 -1.14 14.64
CA VAL A 188 24.99 -0.36 13.38
C VAL A 188 26.39 0.18 13.09
N ASP A 189 26.91 -0.10 11.90
CA ASP A 189 28.10 0.58 11.35
C ASP A 189 27.66 1.88 10.65
N ILE A 190 28.04 3.01 11.24
CA ILE A 190 27.80 4.35 10.71
C ILE A 190 29.15 4.97 10.34
N ARG A 191 29.29 5.39 9.09
CA ARG A 191 30.53 6.01 8.61
C ARG A 191 30.26 7.30 7.88
N PHE A 192 31.08 8.30 8.14
CA PHE A 192 31.10 9.58 7.44
C PHE A 192 32.36 9.66 6.57
N GLU A 193 32.22 10.12 5.33
CA GLU A 193 33.34 10.30 4.40
C GLU A 193 33.08 11.52 3.50
N GLU A 194 34.14 12.08 2.93
CA GLU A 194 34.04 13.11 1.90
C GLU A 194 34.02 12.45 0.51
N ARG A 195 33.02 12.77 -0.31
CA ARG A 195 32.93 12.35 -1.72
C ARG A 195 32.40 13.47 -2.59
N ASP A 196 33.08 13.70 -3.72
CA ASP A 196 32.71 14.73 -4.71
C ASP A 196 32.46 16.13 -4.09
N GLY A 197 33.21 16.46 -3.03
CA GLY A 197 33.09 17.73 -2.30
C GLY A 197 31.89 17.82 -1.35
N LEU A 198 31.23 16.69 -1.07
CA LEU A 198 30.13 16.57 -0.13
C LEU A 198 30.49 15.59 0.99
N THR A 199 30.10 15.92 2.22
CA THR A 199 30.07 14.94 3.29
C THR A 199 28.92 13.97 3.03
N VAL A 200 29.23 12.68 3.02
CA VAL A 200 28.25 11.60 2.86
C VAL A 200 28.32 10.64 4.04
N TYR A 201 27.21 9.96 4.33
CA TYR A 201 27.18 8.93 5.36
C TYR A 201 26.61 7.61 4.84
N ARG A 202 27.09 6.50 5.42
CA ARG A 202 26.63 5.14 5.14
C ARG A 202 26.08 4.52 6.42
N LEU A 203 24.99 3.76 6.30
CA LEU A 203 24.39 2.97 7.38
C LEU A 203 24.37 1.50 6.98
N ARG A 204 24.85 0.62 7.86
CA ARG A 204 24.82 -0.84 7.70
C ARG A 204 24.50 -1.51 9.03
N PRO A 205 23.65 -2.54 9.06
CA PRO A 205 23.54 -3.35 10.26
C PRO A 205 24.84 -4.15 10.46
N MET A 206 25.19 -4.37 11.71
CA MET A 206 26.24 -5.32 12.06
C MET A 206 25.75 -6.75 11.78
N ASP A 207 26.59 -7.60 11.20
CA ASP A 207 26.29 -9.02 11.07
C ASP A 207 26.88 -9.80 12.28
N SER A 208 26.35 -9.47 13.47
CA SER A 208 26.83 -10.05 14.72
C SER A 208 26.04 -11.30 15.11
N SER A 209 26.64 -12.17 15.92
CA SER A 209 25.94 -13.31 16.54
C SER A 209 24.74 -12.86 17.39
N GLY A 210 24.82 -11.66 17.98
CA GLY A 210 23.74 -11.03 18.74
C GLY A 210 22.53 -10.74 17.85
N ILE A 211 22.72 -10.03 16.73
CA ILE A 211 21.64 -9.74 15.77
C ILE A 211 21.06 -11.03 15.19
N ARG A 212 21.89 -11.98 14.77
CA ARG A 212 21.42 -13.28 14.25
C ARG A 212 20.57 -14.06 15.25
N SER A 213 20.94 -14.03 16.53
CA SER A 213 20.16 -14.67 17.61
C SER A 213 18.85 -13.92 17.89
N ARG A 214 18.90 -12.58 17.84
CA ARG A 214 17.74 -11.70 18.00
C ARG A 214 16.71 -11.93 16.89
N ILE A 215 17.13 -12.08 15.64
CA ILE A 215 16.26 -12.42 14.50
C ILE A 215 15.46 -13.71 14.78
N LYS A 216 16.12 -14.77 15.27
CA LYS A 216 15.44 -16.02 15.66
C LYS A 216 14.40 -15.80 16.75
N ALA A 217 14.74 -14.98 17.76
CA ALA A 217 13.81 -14.65 18.84
C ALA A 217 12.62 -13.83 18.36
N ILE A 218 12.81 -12.90 17.42
CA ILE A 218 11.75 -12.08 16.83
C ILE A 218 10.76 -12.98 16.08
N VAL A 219 11.23 -13.83 15.18
CA VAL A 219 10.34 -14.73 14.41
C VAL A 219 9.52 -15.63 15.33
N ARG A 220 10.15 -16.19 16.37
CA ARG A 220 9.44 -16.98 17.39
C ARG A 220 8.36 -16.16 18.10
N ARG A 221 8.66 -14.92 18.51
CA ARG A 221 7.71 -14.05 19.21
C ARG A 221 6.55 -13.62 18.30
N LEU A 222 6.82 -13.38 17.02
CA LEU A 222 5.78 -13.09 16.03
C LEU A 222 4.78 -14.25 15.96
N ASP A 223 5.26 -15.50 15.84
CA ASP A 223 4.40 -16.70 15.90
C ASP A 223 3.59 -16.76 17.19
N GLU A 224 4.26 -16.68 18.34
CA GLU A 224 3.63 -16.79 19.67
C GLU A 224 2.59 -15.68 19.91
N SER A 225 2.75 -14.52 19.27
CA SER A 225 1.84 -13.39 19.38
C SER A 225 0.63 -13.45 18.43
N GLY A 226 0.61 -14.41 17.50
CA GLY A 226 -0.42 -14.52 16.48
C GLY A 226 -0.28 -13.51 15.34
N ALA A 227 0.86 -12.81 15.23
CA ALA A 227 1.11 -11.85 14.16
C ALA A 227 0.98 -12.51 12.79
N GLN A 228 0.33 -11.82 11.86
CA GLN A 228 0.10 -12.29 10.48
C GLN A 228 0.99 -11.55 9.47
N LEU A 229 1.19 -10.25 9.72
CA LEU A 229 2.10 -9.36 9.01
C LEU A 229 3.19 -8.90 9.98
N ALA A 230 4.43 -8.81 9.52
CA ALA A 230 5.53 -8.23 10.29
C ALA A 230 6.27 -7.15 9.51
N VAL A 231 6.71 -6.10 10.21
CA VAL A 231 7.44 -4.97 9.62
C VAL A 231 8.66 -4.63 10.47
N MET A 232 9.86 -4.83 9.93
CA MET A 232 11.11 -4.46 10.57
C MET A 232 11.61 -3.09 10.05
N PRO A 233 12.59 -2.44 10.72
CA PRO A 233 12.96 -1.05 10.43
C PRO A 233 13.95 -0.89 9.27
N GLU A 234 14.28 0.36 8.95
CA GLU A 234 15.37 0.63 8.02
C GLU A 234 16.74 0.35 8.68
N ALA A 235 17.75 0.14 7.84
CA ALA A 235 19.12 -0.21 8.19
C ALA A 235 19.26 -1.56 8.92
N SER A 236 18.25 -2.42 8.91
CA SER A 236 18.28 -3.76 9.52
C SER A 236 18.65 -4.89 8.55
N LEU A 237 18.92 -4.58 7.27
CA LEU A 237 19.29 -5.57 6.26
C LEU A 237 20.69 -5.36 5.66
N SER A 238 21.34 -6.49 5.40
CA SER A 238 22.51 -6.68 4.54
C SER A 238 22.32 -7.98 3.78
N ASP A 239 23.10 -8.25 2.73
CA ASP A 239 22.97 -9.51 1.97
C ASP A 239 23.06 -10.74 2.89
N ALA A 240 23.97 -10.73 3.87
CA ALA A 240 24.15 -11.85 4.80
C ALA A 240 23.00 -11.99 5.81
N LEU A 241 22.41 -10.89 6.26
CA LEU A 241 21.25 -10.92 7.15
C LEU A 241 19.97 -11.27 6.40
N LEU A 242 19.83 -10.90 5.13
CA LEU A 242 18.69 -11.30 4.28
C LEU A 242 18.62 -12.82 4.17
N GLU A 243 19.74 -13.47 3.84
CA GLU A 243 19.78 -14.95 3.76
C GLU A 243 19.49 -15.59 5.12
N HIS A 244 20.03 -15.04 6.21
CA HIS A 244 19.73 -15.51 7.57
C HIS A 244 18.24 -15.35 7.93
N TRP A 245 17.61 -14.25 7.54
CA TRP A 245 16.16 -14.04 7.71
C TRP A 245 15.36 -15.09 6.95
N LYS A 246 15.70 -15.36 5.68
CA LYS A 246 15.03 -16.39 4.85
C LYS A 246 15.14 -17.77 5.49
N GLU A 247 16.34 -18.17 5.91
CA GLU A 247 16.59 -19.44 6.59
C GLU A 247 15.72 -19.56 7.85
N VAL A 248 15.77 -18.56 8.74
CA VAL A 248 15.01 -18.58 10.00
C VAL A 248 13.50 -18.56 9.75
N ALA A 249 13.03 -17.75 8.80
CA ALA A 249 11.63 -17.64 8.45
C ALA A 249 11.08 -18.98 7.95
N PHE A 250 11.81 -19.63 7.04
CA PHE A 250 11.46 -20.91 6.45
C PHE A 250 11.51 -22.05 7.48
N ASP A 251 12.63 -22.18 8.22
CA ASP A 251 12.82 -23.24 9.21
C ASP A 251 11.75 -23.19 10.32
N SER A 252 11.36 -21.98 10.72
CA SER A 252 10.36 -21.79 11.76
C SER A 252 8.92 -21.94 11.27
N ALA A 253 8.62 -21.85 9.97
CA ALA A 253 7.25 -21.92 9.46
C ALA A 253 6.53 -23.22 9.84
N GLY A 254 7.27 -24.32 10.03
CA GLY A 254 6.70 -25.63 10.38
C GLY A 254 5.68 -26.15 9.36
N ARG A 255 5.01 -27.27 9.68
CA ARG A 255 3.91 -27.81 8.86
C ARG A 255 2.51 -27.45 9.39
N ASP A 256 2.43 -26.93 10.60
CA ASP A 256 1.19 -26.63 11.32
C ASP A 256 0.82 -25.16 11.11
N ARG A 257 0.16 -24.91 9.97
CA ARG A 257 -0.15 -23.57 9.45
C ARG A 257 -1.13 -22.81 10.35
N ASP A 258 -2.07 -23.52 10.98
CA ASP A 258 -3.12 -22.91 11.82
C ASP A 258 -2.56 -22.37 13.14
N ARG A 259 -1.41 -22.89 13.58
CA ARG A 259 -0.74 -22.45 14.82
C ARG A 259 0.34 -21.39 14.59
N ARG A 260 0.67 -21.09 13.34
CA ARG A 260 1.74 -20.16 12.94
C ARG A 260 1.23 -19.22 11.84
N PRO A 261 0.40 -18.23 12.21
CA PRO A 261 -0.31 -17.38 11.26
C PRO A 261 0.59 -16.37 10.54
N LEU A 262 1.84 -16.19 10.98
CA LEU A 262 2.78 -15.27 10.35
C LEU A 262 3.10 -15.69 8.93
N ARG A 263 2.85 -14.78 7.99
CA ARG A 263 2.90 -15.07 6.56
C ARG A 263 3.71 -14.05 5.78
N PHE A 264 3.46 -12.76 5.95
CA PHE A 264 4.19 -11.69 5.29
C PHE A 264 5.18 -11.04 6.24
N LEU A 265 6.45 -10.96 5.85
CA LEU A 265 7.51 -10.33 6.63
C LEU A 265 8.22 -9.28 5.79
N LEU A 266 7.99 -7.99 6.06
CA LEU A 266 8.91 -6.95 5.59
C LEU A 266 10.13 -6.97 6.50
N LEU A 267 11.26 -7.44 5.96
CA LEU A 267 12.48 -7.69 6.72
C LEU A 267 13.26 -6.42 7.08
N GLY A 268 12.69 -5.25 6.74
CA GLY A 268 13.30 -3.94 6.90
C GLY A 268 13.94 -3.47 5.61
N SER A 269 14.92 -2.58 5.71
CA SER A 269 15.72 -2.15 4.55
C SER A 269 17.20 -2.02 4.88
N GLY A 270 18.05 -1.92 3.86
CA GLY A 270 19.48 -1.65 4.02
C GLY A 270 20.24 -1.79 2.71
N PRO A 271 21.57 -1.65 2.73
CA PRO A 271 22.38 -1.72 1.53
C PRO A 271 22.47 -3.16 1.02
N LEU A 272 21.68 -3.48 -0.01
CA LEU A 272 21.64 -4.81 -0.63
C LEU A 272 22.22 -4.77 -2.04
N GLY A 273 23.00 -5.80 -2.37
CA GLY A 273 23.67 -5.90 -3.66
C GLY A 273 25.04 -5.22 -3.73
N ARG A 274 25.65 -5.30 -4.92
CA ARG A 274 27.08 -5.01 -5.14
C ARG A 274 27.36 -3.64 -5.76
N ASP A 275 26.31 -2.84 -6.01
CA ASP A 275 26.44 -1.51 -6.62
C ASP A 275 27.13 -0.52 -5.66
N ASP A 276 27.76 0.54 -6.20
CA ASP A 276 28.34 1.64 -5.42
C ASP A 276 27.88 2.99 -6.01
N PRO A 277 27.10 3.81 -5.27
CA PRO A 277 26.50 3.48 -3.97
C PRO A 277 25.51 2.31 -4.08
N PRO A 278 25.40 1.45 -3.03
CA PRO A 278 24.38 0.41 -3.00
C PRO A 278 22.98 1.03 -2.87
N PRO A 279 21.92 0.38 -3.37
CA PRO A 279 20.55 0.79 -3.05
C PRO A 279 20.24 0.51 -1.57
N ASN A 280 19.50 1.41 -0.92
CA ASN A 280 18.82 1.10 0.33
C ASN A 280 17.52 0.39 -0.02
N ARG A 281 17.47 -0.94 0.15
CA ARG A 281 16.45 -1.82 -0.40
C ARG A 281 15.69 -2.53 0.70
N ALA A 282 14.36 -2.48 0.62
CA ALA A 282 13.45 -3.24 1.44
C ALA A 282 12.98 -4.51 0.74
N VAL A 283 12.73 -5.57 1.52
CA VAL A 283 12.29 -6.88 1.00
C VAL A 283 11.12 -7.41 1.82
N LEU A 284 9.99 -7.65 1.15
CA LEU A 284 8.84 -8.37 1.67
C LEU A 284 8.96 -9.85 1.30
N LEU A 285 8.97 -10.71 2.30
CA LEU A 285 9.11 -12.15 2.17
C LEU A 285 7.77 -12.86 2.39
N ASP A 286 7.47 -13.84 1.54
CA ASP A 286 6.57 -14.93 1.91
C ASP A 286 7.33 -15.92 2.77
N ARG A 287 6.95 -16.00 4.04
CA ARG A 287 7.57 -16.89 5.00
C ARG A 287 7.62 -18.36 4.57
N TRP A 288 6.54 -18.93 4.04
CA TRP A 288 6.48 -20.40 3.84
C TRP A 288 7.15 -20.83 2.54
N THR A 289 7.21 -19.96 1.54
CA THR A 289 7.89 -20.26 0.27
C THR A 289 9.32 -19.74 0.24
N GLY A 290 9.67 -18.80 1.13
CA GLY A 290 10.94 -18.09 1.10
C GLY A 290 11.06 -17.13 -0.10
N GLN A 291 9.97 -16.90 -0.84
CA GLN A 291 9.98 -16.02 -2.00
C GLN A 291 9.99 -14.55 -1.57
N GLU A 292 10.83 -13.76 -2.24
CA GLU A 292 10.78 -12.30 -2.17
C GLU A 292 9.59 -11.82 -3.02
N LEU A 293 8.52 -11.39 -2.36
CA LEU A 293 7.28 -10.98 -3.01
C LEU A 293 7.34 -9.55 -3.55
N LEU A 294 7.95 -8.64 -2.78
CA LEU A 294 8.07 -7.23 -3.14
C LEU A 294 9.43 -6.71 -2.69
N VAL A 295 10.12 -6.03 -3.61
CA VAL A 295 11.45 -5.47 -3.38
C VAL A 295 11.43 -4.00 -3.79
N GLN A 296 11.69 -3.09 -2.85
CA GLN A 296 11.61 -1.65 -3.09
C GLN A 296 12.94 -0.97 -2.77
N ASP A 297 13.48 -0.22 -3.72
CA ASP A 297 14.62 0.67 -3.49
C ASP A 297 14.12 2.03 -2.98
N LYS A 298 14.80 2.59 -1.99
CA LYS A 298 14.47 3.90 -1.40
C LYS A 298 14.46 4.98 -2.47
N LEU A 299 13.37 5.74 -2.54
CA LEU A 299 13.14 6.70 -3.62
C LEU A 299 13.83 8.05 -3.34
N SER A 300 13.91 8.43 -2.07
CA SER A 300 14.55 9.65 -1.60
C SER A 300 15.64 9.41 -0.57
N GLY A 301 16.82 9.92 -0.87
CA GLY A 301 17.91 9.96 0.11
C GLY A 301 17.61 10.95 1.23
N PHE A 302 18.06 10.62 2.43
CA PHE A 302 17.99 11.51 3.58
C PHE A 302 19.24 12.41 3.66
N THR A 303 19.09 13.60 4.25
CA THR A 303 20.22 14.49 4.53
C THR A 303 20.16 14.88 5.98
N LEU A 304 21.20 14.50 6.72
CA LEU A 304 21.39 14.88 8.10
C LEU A 304 21.88 16.32 8.16
N ASP A 305 21.21 17.15 8.96
CA ASP A 305 21.74 18.44 9.37
C ASP A 305 22.54 18.32 10.68
N ALA A 306 23.36 19.34 10.98
CA ALA A 306 24.17 19.36 12.20
C ALA A 306 23.35 19.29 13.50
N GLY A 307 22.10 19.79 13.50
CA GLY A 307 21.19 19.69 14.63
C GLY A 307 20.77 18.24 14.88
N GLN A 308 20.40 17.53 13.82
CA GLN A 308 20.05 16.11 13.85
C GLN A 308 21.25 15.25 14.24
N MET A 309 22.42 15.47 13.64
CA MET A 309 23.64 14.72 14.01
C MET A 309 23.97 14.87 15.50
N ARG A 310 23.85 16.09 16.06
CA ARG A 310 24.04 16.34 17.49
C ARG A 310 22.95 15.71 18.35
N LEU A 311 21.67 15.90 18.00
CA LEU A 311 20.56 15.34 18.75
C LEU A 311 20.65 13.82 18.82
N TRP A 312 20.92 13.18 17.69
CA TRP A 312 21.01 11.71 17.56
C TRP A 312 22.31 11.16 18.12
N ARG A 313 23.28 12.02 18.46
CA ARG A 313 24.60 11.66 19.00
C ARG A 313 25.31 10.63 18.13
N LEU A 314 25.25 10.84 16.82
CA LEU A 314 25.82 9.91 15.84
C LEU A 314 27.34 9.77 16.05
N PRO A 315 27.87 8.54 16.19
CA PRO A 315 29.31 8.31 16.31
C PRO A 315 30.05 8.91 15.12
N ASP A 316 31.19 9.55 15.40
CA ASP A 316 32.10 10.12 14.38
C ASP A 316 31.46 11.16 13.43
N ALA A 317 30.27 11.69 13.78
CA ALA A 317 29.60 12.68 12.96
C ALA A 317 30.33 14.03 12.95
N PRO A 318 30.38 14.72 11.80
CA PRO A 318 30.90 16.08 11.73
C PRO A 318 30.18 17.03 12.70
N ALA A 319 30.94 17.93 13.33
CA ALA A 319 30.38 18.89 14.28
C ALA A 319 29.42 19.93 13.63
N ALA A 320 29.56 20.15 12.32
CA ALA A 320 28.81 21.13 11.55
C ALA A 320 28.57 20.65 10.10
N GLY A 321 27.73 21.38 9.36
CA GLY A 321 27.40 21.08 7.97
C GLY A 321 26.22 20.12 7.82
N THR A 322 26.17 19.45 6.67
CA THR A 322 25.18 18.44 6.33
C THR A 322 25.87 17.18 5.83
N ALA A 323 25.27 16.01 6.06
CA ALA A 323 25.75 14.75 5.52
C ALA A 323 24.64 14.09 4.68
N VAL A 324 24.93 13.76 3.43
CA VAL A 324 23.96 13.16 2.49
C VAL A 324 24.07 11.64 2.55
N GLU A 325 22.94 10.94 2.53
CA GLU A 325 22.91 9.48 2.48
C GLU A 325 23.59 8.97 1.20
N TYR A 326 24.62 8.13 1.35
CA TYR A 326 25.32 7.50 0.24
C TYR A 326 24.59 6.23 -0.21
N ALA A 327 23.48 6.41 -0.92
CA ALA A 327 22.66 5.34 -1.47
C ALA A 327 22.20 5.65 -2.90
N ARG A 328 22.07 4.62 -3.74
CA ARG A 328 21.42 4.75 -5.04
C ARG A 328 19.91 4.91 -4.84
N ARG A 329 19.32 5.91 -5.49
CA ARG A 329 17.86 6.14 -5.48
C ARG A 329 17.13 5.15 -6.40
N GLY A 330 16.00 4.64 -5.93
CA GLY A 330 15.04 3.93 -6.75
C GLY A 330 14.36 4.86 -7.76
N THR A 331 13.90 4.28 -8.87
CA THR A 331 13.26 5.03 -9.98
C THR A 331 11.82 4.61 -10.24
N ARG A 332 11.37 3.52 -9.60
CA ARG A 332 10.06 2.92 -9.77
C ARG A 332 9.44 2.54 -8.43
N ILE A 333 8.12 2.53 -8.40
CA ILE A 333 7.32 2.04 -7.27
C ILE A 333 6.95 0.60 -7.56
N ARG A 334 7.18 -0.28 -6.60
CA ARG A 334 6.76 -1.68 -6.68
C ARG A 334 5.46 -1.88 -5.91
N VAL A 335 4.53 -2.56 -6.53
CA VAL A 335 3.20 -2.80 -5.99
C VAL A 335 2.87 -4.29 -6.07
N LEU A 336 2.33 -4.82 -4.97
CA LEU A 336 1.90 -6.21 -4.86
C LEU A 336 0.43 -6.27 -4.45
N ASP A 337 -0.37 -6.93 -5.27
CA ASP A 337 -1.76 -7.24 -4.97
C ASP A 337 -1.86 -8.63 -4.31
N SER A 338 -2.62 -8.73 -3.22
CA SER A 338 -2.90 -9.97 -2.46
C SER A 338 -4.25 -9.87 -1.75
N SER A 339 -4.71 -10.90 -1.04
CA SER A 339 -5.92 -10.82 -0.20
C SER A 339 -5.87 -9.73 0.87
N LEU A 340 -4.69 -9.27 1.31
CA LEU A 340 -4.59 -8.12 2.21
C LEU A 340 -4.99 -6.81 1.51
N GLY A 341 -4.86 -6.76 0.19
CA GLY A 341 -5.06 -5.57 -0.64
C GLY A 341 -3.84 -5.32 -1.53
N ARG A 342 -3.69 -4.07 -1.94
CA ARG A 342 -2.55 -3.55 -2.71
C ARG A 342 -1.50 -2.94 -1.79
N LEU A 343 -0.34 -3.57 -1.71
CA LEU A 343 0.78 -3.19 -0.86
C LEU A 343 1.83 -2.40 -1.65
N ALA A 344 2.42 -1.39 -1.01
CA ALA A 344 3.69 -0.77 -1.42
C ALA A 344 4.58 -0.48 -0.20
N VAL A 345 5.85 -0.17 -0.44
CA VAL A 345 6.82 0.15 0.60
C VAL A 345 7.34 1.57 0.37
N LEU A 346 7.47 2.35 1.45
CA LEU A 346 8.12 3.66 1.45
C LEU A 346 9.20 3.65 2.53
N ILE A 347 10.47 3.90 2.19
CA ILE A 347 11.56 3.80 3.16
C ILE A 347 11.84 5.20 3.74
N CYS A 348 11.56 5.37 5.03
CA CYS A 348 11.91 6.56 5.80
C CYS A 348 11.47 7.89 5.17
N GLU A 349 12.40 8.68 4.64
CA GLU A 349 12.15 9.98 3.99
C GLU A 349 11.11 9.89 2.85
N ASP A 350 10.91 8.70 2.27
CA ASP A 350 9.88 8.45 1.25
C ASP A 350 8.46 8.76 1.76
N LEU A 351 8.19 8.55 3.06
CA LEU A 351 6.90 8.88 3.67
C LEU A 351 6.74 10.40 3.82
N GLY A 352 7.82 11.12 4.09
CA GLY A 352 7.85 12.57 4.28
C GLY A 352 7.80 13.36 2.96
N ARG A 353 8.55 12.91 1.94
CA ARG A 353 8.70 13.59 0.64
C ARG A 353 7.87 12.98 -0.50
N SER A 354 6.61 12.65 -0.25
CA SER A 354 5.75 11.93 -1.19
C SER A 354 5.50 12.62 -2.54
N THR A 355 5.84 13.90 -2.73
CA THR A 355 5.50 14.68 -3.94
C THR A 355 6.03 14.10 -5.26
N GLY A 356 7.01 13.18 -5.22
CA GLY A 356 7.55 12.52 -6.43
C GLY A 356 6.85 11.23 -6.86
N TRP A 357 6.06 10.61 -5.98
CA TRP A 357 5.43 9.29 -6.18
C TRP A 357 3.99 9.16 -5.65
N GLU A 358 3.48 10.15 -4.92
CA GLU A 358 2.10 10.14 -4.38
C GLU A 358 1.07 10.00 -5.49
N ARG A 359 1.32 10.63 -6.65
CA ARG A 359 0.46 10.53 -7.83
C ARG A 359 0.35 9.08 -8.32
N GLU A 360 1.46 8.35 -8.37
CA GLU A 360 1.47 6.95 -8.78
C GLU A 360 0.81 6.05 -7.74
N LEU A 361 1.05 6.28 -6.44
CA LEU A 361 0.37 5.55 -5.35
C LEU A 361 -1.15 5.76 -5.37
N GLU A 362 -1.59 7.00 -5.61
CA GLU A 362 -2.99 7.39 -5.73
C GLU A 362 -3.63 6.78 -6.97
N ALA A 363 -2.95 6.88 -8.13
CA ALA A 363 -3.44 6.29 -9.36
C ALA A 363 -3.65 4.77 -9.21
N CYS A 364 -2.70 4.08 -8.59
CA CYS A 364 -2.82 2.66 -8.30
C CYS A 364 -3.79 2.32 -7.16
N GLY A 365 -4.26 3.28 -6.37
CA GLY A 365 -5.13 3.01 -5.24
C GLY A 365 -4.48 2.09 -4.20
N VAL A 366 -3.24 2.39 -3.80
CA VAL A 366 -2.51 1.59 -2.80
C VAL A 366 -3.26 1.60 -1.46
N SER A 367 -3.54 0.42 -0.94
CA SER A 367 -4.30 0.23 0.30
C SER A 367 -3.43 0.04 1.54
N HIS A 368 -2.18 -0.37 1.36
CA HIS A 368 -1.28 -0.70 2.45
C HIS A 368 0.11 -0.15 2.15
N LEU A 369 0.63 0.67 3.07
CA LEU A 369 1.98 1.21 3.03
C LEU A 369 2.76 0.64 4.20
N LEU A 370 3.85 -0.07 3.91
CA LEU A 370 4.80 -0.53 4.91
C LEU A 370 6.01 0.41 4.91
N VAL A 371 6.35 0.96 6.06
CA VAL A 371 7.29 2.07 6.18
C VAL A 371 8.40 1.73 7.19
N PRO A 372 9.48 1.07 6.75
CA PRO A 372 10.67 0.90 7.58
C PRO A 372 11.39 2.25 7.71
N ILE A 373 11.71 2.65 8.95
CA ILE A 373 12.42 3.91 9.22
C ILE A 373 13.62 3.68 10.14
N PHE A 374 14.65 4.52 9.99
CA PHE A 374 15.76 4.63 10.93
C PHE A 374 15.84 6.09 11.37
N SER A 375 15.23 6.37 12.52
CA SER A 375 15.09 7.74 13.03
C SER A 375 15.10 7.76 14.55
N LYS A 376 15.05 8.97 15.13
CA LYS A 376 14.63 9.16 16.52
C LYS A 376 13.31 8.41 16.82
N PRO A 377 12.95 8.19 18.09
CA PRO A 377 11.69 7.54 18.43
C PRO A 377 10.49 8.16 17.69
N ILE A 378 9.53 7.32 17.36
CA ILE A 378 8.25 7.77 16.80
C ILE A 378 7.55 8.56 17.91
N LEU A 379 7.03 9.73 17.56
CA LEU A 379 6.34 10.64 18.47
C LEU A 379 5.03 11.08 17.84
N GLU A 380 4.02 11.27 18.69
CA GLU A 380 2.75 11.86 18.29
C GLU A 380 2.98 13.25 17.66
N HIS A 381 2.22 13.54 16.61
CA HIS A 381 2.22 14.81 15.88
C HIS A 381 3.56 15.20 15.24
N ARG A 382 4.51 14.26 15.12
CA ARG A 382 5.75 14.44 14.35
C ARG A 382 5.63 13.87 12.95
N TRP A 383 6.71 13.97 12.18
CA TRP A 383 6.71 13.68 10.74
C TRP A 383 6.21 12.27 10.42
N GLU A 384 6.46 11.30 11.28
CA GLU A 384 6.01 9.92 11.13
C GLU A 384 4.48 9.82 11.16
N ASP A 385 3.88 10.46 12.18
CA ASP A 385 2.43 10.53 12.38
C ASP A 385 1.75 11.40 11.31
N GLN A 386 2.26 12.60 11.07
CA GLN A 386 1.74 13.52 10.05
C GLN A 386 1.84 12.94 8.64
N GLY A 387 2.95 12.28 8.32
CA GLY A 387 3.17 11.59 7.06
C GLY A 387 2.16 10.45 6.88
N SER A 388 1.95 9.66 7.93
CA SER A 388 0.96 8.57 7.94
C SER A 388 -0.46 9.10 7.78
N GLU A 389 -0.86 10.10 8.57
CA GLU A 389 -2.17 10.75 8.47
C GLU A 389 -2.43 11.30 7.07
N ARG A 390 -1.43 11.94 6.43
CA ARG A 390 -1.56 12.38 5.03
C ARG A 390 -1.90 11.22 4.10
N GLN A 391 -1.20 10.09 4.20
CA GLN A 391 -1.46 8.95 3.31
C GLN A 391 -2.84 8.31 3.59
N VAL A 392 -3.25 8.22 4.86
CA VAL A 392 -4.61 7.78 5.21
C VAL A 392 -5.66 8.70 4.56
N MET A 393 -5.47 10.02 4.64
CA MET A 393 -6.42 10.99 4.11
C MET A 393 -6.44 11.03 2.58
N THR A 394 -5.27 11.03 1.92
CA THR A 394 -5.16 11.11 0.46
C THR A 394 -5.52 9.78 -0.21
N LEU A 395 -4.93 8.67 0.25
CA LEU A 395 -5.03 7.36 -0.42
C LEU A 395 -6.09 6.46 0.22
N GLY A 396 -6.33 6.61 1.52
CA GLY A 396 -7.07 5.63 2.30
C GLY A 396 -6.26 4.47 2.83
N SER A 397 -4.95 4.52 2.70
CA SER A 397 -4.11 3.39 3.03
C SER A 397 -4.05 3.17 4.53
N TRP A 398 -3.91 1.91 4.94
CA TRP A 398 -3.26 1.58 6.20
C TRP A 398 -1.76 1.83 6.08
N VAL A 399 -1.18 2.51 7.05
CA VAL A 399 0.26 2.84 7.11
C VAL A 399 0.85 2.19 8.34
N THR A 400 1.82 1.30 8.15
CA THR A 400 2.58 0.66 9.23
C THR A 400 4.01 1.19 9.23
N VAL A 401 4.37 1.96 10.25
CA VAL A 401 5.71 2.50 10.45
C VAL A 401 6.45 1.67 11.51
N SER A 402 7.65 1.21 11.21
CA SER A 402 8.49 0.44 12.12
C SER A 402 9.86 1.09 12.26
N ASN A 403 10.30 1.33 13.50
CA ASN A 403 11.55 2.00 13.82
C ASN A 403 12.45 1.15 14.72
N SER A 404 13.75 1.36 14.58
CA SER A 404 14.76 0.82 15.50
C SER A 404 14.79 1.57 16.83
N LEU A 405 15.50 1.01 17.82
CA LEU A 405 15.78 1.67 19.09
C LEU A 405 17.13 2.40 19.08
N ALA A 406 18.02 2.12 18.12
CA ALA A 406 19.42 2.55 18.13
C ALA A 406 19.60 4.07 18.36
N ILE A 407 18.87 4.91 17.63
CA ILE A 407 18.90 6.36 17.83
C ILE A 407 18.26 6.76 19.15
N GLY A 408 17.10 6.18 19.49
CA GLY A 408 16.37 6.51 20.72
C GLY A 408 17.16 6.20 21.99
N ALA A 409 17.94 5.11 21.99
CA ALA A 409 18.80 4.71 23.10
C ALA A 409 19.93 5.72 23.35
N ALA A 410 20.35 6.47 22.34
CA ALA A 410 21.38 7.50 22.46
C ALA A 410 20.84 8.86 22.94
N ILE A 411 19.53 9.11 22.82
CA ILE A 411 18.92 10.40 23.17
C ILE A 411 18.45 10.39 24.63
N PRO A 412 18.99 11.23 25.53
CA PRO A 412 18.49 11.36 26.89
C PRO A 412 17.00 11.73 26.96
N ASP A 413 16.32 11.35 28.03
CA ASP A 413 14.90 11.64 28.23
C ASP A 413 14.60 13.14 28.23
N ASP A 414 15.49 13.96 28.79
CA ASP A 414 15.33 15.42 28.86
C ASP A 414 15.43 16.10 27.48
N ASP A 415 16.19 15.53 26.54
CA ASP A 415 16.38 16.08 25.19
C ASP A 415 15.16 15.78 24.28
N LEU A 416 14.40 14.73 24.61
CA LEU A 416 13.20 14.33 23.87
C LEU A 416 12.12 13.79 24.83
N PRO A 417 11.39 14.70 25.50
CA PRO A 417 10.41 14.33 26.51
C PRO A 417 9.13 13.76 25.89
N GLY A 418 8.46 12.91 26.67
CA GLY A 418 7.17 12.29 26.31
C GLY A 418 7.28 10.82 25.91
N PRO A 419 6.14 10.19 25.57
CA PRO A 419 6.10 8.80 25.15
C PRO A 419 6.95 8.57 23.88
N ARG A 420 7.75 7.50 23.89
CA ARG A 420 8.65 7.09 22.80
C ARG A 420 8.13 5.78 22.21
N TYR A 421 7.78 5.80 20.94
CA TYR A 421 7.21 4.64 20.26
C TYR A 421 8.19 4.04 19.24
N THR A 422 8.06 2.74 18.99
CA THR A 422 8.85 1.99 18.01
C THR A 422 8.02 1.53 16.82
N CYS A 423 6.70 1.60 16.94
CA CYS A 423 5.75 1.22 15.90
C CYS A 423 4.58 2.21 15.88
N LEU A 424 4.08 2.51 14.69
CA LEU A 424 2.83 3.24 14.48
C LEU A 424 2.04 2.52 13.39
N VAL A 425 0.80 2.17 13.68
CA VAL A 425 -0.18 1.78 12.65
C VAL A 425 -1.26 2.85 12.60
N SER A 426 -1.46 3.43 11.42
CA SER A 426 -2.50 4.42 11.17
C SER A 426 -3.37 3.99 10.01
N GLY A 427 -4.68 4.21 10.11
CA GLY A 427 -5.59 3.85 9.04
C GLY A 427 -7.01 4.36 9.28
N PRO A 428 -7.93 4.05 8.34
CA PRO A 428 -9.35 4.29 8.55
C PRO A 428 -9.83 3.53 9.78
N GLN A 429 -10.57 4.19 10.69
CA GLN A 429 -11.09 3.52 11.90
C GLN A 429 -11.98 2.30 11.57
N ARG A 430 -12.70 2.36 10.45
CA ARG A 430 -13.59 1.31 9.96
C ARG A 430 -13.59 1.27 8.44
N LEU A 431 -14.03 0.14 7.87
CA LEU A 431 -14.15 -0.06 6.43
C LEU A 431 -15.34 0.70 5.82
N ASP A 432 -16.45 0.79 6.55
CA ASP A 432 -17.69 1.48 6.16
C ASP A 432 -17.55 3.00 6.05
N ARG A 433 -16.57 3.58 6.76
CA ARG A 433 -16.18 5.00 6.71
C ARG A 433 -17.36 5.95 6.92
N ASP A 434 -18.22 5.58 7.85
CA ASP A 434 -19.29 6.43 8.37
C ASP A 434 -18.73 7.75 8.97
N ALA A 435 -17.51 7.69 9.49
CA ALA A 435 -16.72 8.82 9.93
C ALA A 435 -15.31 8.81 9.32
N TYR A 436 -14.84 9.98 8.86
CA TYR A 436 -13.50 10.19 8.31
C TYR A 436 -12.41 10.28 9.40
N VAL A 437 -12.49 9.38 10.38
CA VAL A 437 -11.60 9.34 11.54
C VAL A 437 -10.42 8.44 11.24
N THR A 438 -9.22 8.96 11.47
CA THR A 438 -7.98 8.18 11.44
C THR A 438 -7.75 7.55 12.81
N GLU A 439 -7.71 6.23 12.85
CA GLU A 439 -7.23 5.48 13.99
C GLU A 439 -5.70 5.52 14.02
N ARG A 440 -5.12 5.67 15.21
CA ARG A 440 -3.67 5.65 15.46
C ARG A 440 -3.36 4.66 16.57
N GLN A 441 -2.47 3.73 16.29
CA GLN A 441 -2.08 2.64 17.18
C GLN A 441 -0.56 2.72 17.42
N PHE A 442 -0.16 3.34 18.53
CA PHE A 442 1.24 3.53 18.89
C PHE A 442 1.76 2.36 19.73
N GLY A 443 2.73 1.63 19.20
CA GLY A 443 3.34 0.46 19.83
C GLY A 443 4.72 0.76 20.44
N VAL A 444 5.01 0.13 21.58
CA VAL A 444 6.29 0.24 22.28
C VAL A 444 6.96 -1.12 22.39
N ALA A 445 8.24 -1.18 22.04
CA ALA A 445 9.17 -2.27 22.37
C ALA A 445 10.35 -1.67 23.15
N ARG A 446 10.89 -2.40 24.13
CA ARG A 446 11.98 -1.92 24.99
C ARG A 446 13.34 -2.50 24.63
N THR A 447 13.36 -3.61 23.89
CA THR A 447 14.57 -4.27 23.42
C THR A 447 14.46 -4.57 21.93
N GLY A 448 15.59 -4.77 21.26
CA GLY A 448 15.61 -5.02 19.81
C GLY A 448 14.86 -6.29 19.40
N GLY A 449 14.67 -7.24 20.33
CA GLY A 449 13.96 -8.50 20.07
C GLY A 449 12.48 -8.49 20.45
N GLU A 450 11.99 -7.45 21.12
CA GLU A 450 10.59 -7.33 21.51
C GLU A 450 9.69 -6.87 20.36
N LEU A 451 8.39 -7.09 20.50
CA LEU A 451 7.39 -6.58 19.56
C LEU A 451 6.81 -5.28 20.10
N GLY A 452 6.58 -4.32 19.22
CA GLY A 452 5.86 -3.09 19.53
C GLY A 452 4.43 -3.40 19.92
N ARG A 453 4.09 -3.26 21.20
CA ARG A 453 2.75 -3.55 21.74
C ARG A 453 2.04 -2.27 22.15
N LEU A 454 0.72 -2.30 22.02
CA LEU A 454 -0.17 -1.26 22.52
C LEU A 454 -0.17 -1.24 24.06
N PRO A 455 -0.68 -0.18 24.70
CA PRO A 455 -0.87 -0.16 26.16
C PRO A 455 -1.71 -1.32 26.70
N THR A 456 -2.59 -1.89 25.87
CA THR A 456 -3.39 -3.09 26.16
C THR A 456 -2.60 -4.40 26.08
N SER A 457 -1.30 -4.35 25.78
CA SER A 457 -0.43 -5.49 25.47
C SER A 457 -0.75 -6.23 24.16
N GLU A 458 -1.78 -5.80 23.42
CA GLU A 458 -2.10 -6.34 22.11
C GLU A 458 -1.13 -5.85 21.03
N LEU A 459 -1.10 -6.56 19.90
CA LEU A 459 -0.45 -6.06 18.70
C LEU A 459 -1.35 -5.05 17.98
N PRO A 460 -0.76 -4.07 17.27
CA PRO A 460 -1.48 -3.27 16.31
C PRO A 460 -2.18 -4.11 15.24
N ARG A 461 -3.19 -3.52 14.59
CA ARG A 461 -4.01 -4.20 13.58
C ARG A 461 -4.29 -3.31 12.38
N VAL A 462 -4.44 -3.94 11.22
CA VAL A 462 -4.95 -3.34 9.98
C VAL A 462 -6.15 -4.13 9.51
N PHE A 463 -6.95 -3.58 8.61
CA PHE A 463 -8.00 -4.33 7.93
C PHE A 463 -7.59 -4.56 6.48
N PRO A 464 -7.91 -5.72 5.88
CA PRO A 464 -7.73 -5.92 4.46
C PRO A 464 -8.41 -4.82 3.63
N GLY A 465 -7.87 -4.57 2.44
CA GLY A 465 -8.33 -3.51 1.56
C GLY A 465 -9.84 -3.58 1.34
N ALA A 466 -10.56 -2.56 1.79
CA ALA A 466 -12.00 -2.47 1.62
C ALA A 466 -12.32 -1.95 0.23
N ALA A 467 -12.75 -2.86 -0.63
CA ALA A 467 -13.65 -2.46 -1.68
C ALA A 467 -15.05 -2.36 -1.05
N TYR A 468 -15.64 -1.17 -1.11
CA TYR A 468 -17.01 -1.05 -1.64
C TYR A 468 -18.23 -0.92 -0.70
N ASP A 469 -18.09 -0.81 0.63
CA ASP A 469 -19.28 -0.68 1.52
C ASP A 469 -20.20 0.53 1.23
N VAL A 470 -19.67 1.62 0.64
CA VAL A 470 -20.45 2.83 0.32
C VAL A 470 -21.46 2.62 -0.83
N TRP A 471 -21.34 1.53 -1.59
CA TRP A 471 -22.14 1.28 -2.79
C TRP A 471 -23.19 0.19 -2.59
N HIS A 472 -23.01 -0.72 -1.63
CA HIS A 472 -23.91 -1.85 -1.42
C HIS A 472 -25.36 -1.51 -0.97
N PRO A 473 -25.63 -0.45 -0.19
CA PRO A 473 -27.02 -0.11 0.15
C PRO A 473 -27.84 0.42 -1.02
N HIS A 474 -27.22 0.87 -2.12
CA HIS A 474 -27.87 1.75 -3.10
C HIS A 474 -28.45 1.08 -4.34
N TRP A 475 -28.34 -0.24 -4.47
CA TRP A 475 -28.78 -0.98 -5.66
C TRP A 475 -29.73 -2.15 -5.35
N ARG A 476 -30.19 -2.27 -4.10
CA ARG A 476 -31.41 -3.04 -3.80
C ARG A 476 -32.62 -2.13 -3.96
N ASP A 477 -33.60 -2.58 -4.73
CA ASP A 477 -34.93 -1.98 -4.75
C ASP A 477 -35.42 -1.81 -3.30
N PRO A 478 -35.87 -0.61 -2.87
CA PRO A 478 -36.47 -0.41 -1.54
C PRO A 478 -37.54 -1.45 -1.19
N ALA A 479 -38.17 -2.06 -2.20
CA ALA A 479 -39.15 -3.13 -2.02
C ALA A 479 -38.58 -4.45 -1.44
N GLN A 480 -37.27 -4.69 -1.49
CA GLN A 480 -36.65 -5.93 -1.00
C GLN A 480 -36.25 -5.88 0.50
N VAL A 481 -36.46 -4.77 1.20
CA VAL A 481 -36.10 -4.63 2.63
C VAL A 481 -37.21 -5.14 3.58
N THR A 482 -38.24 -5.80 3.08
CA THR A 482 -39.26 -6.44 3.93
C THR A 482 -39.36 -7.94 3.69
N ARG A 483 -38.60 -8.71 4.48
CA ARG A 483 -39.10 -9.85 5.25
C ARG A 483 -38.02 -10.31 6.25
N PRO A 484 -38.45 -10.72 7.46
CA PRO A 484 -37.62 -10.83 8.66
C PRO A 484 -36.56 -11.92 8.59
#